data_AF-A0AA88D6A5-F1
#
_entry.id   AF-A0AA88D6A5-F1
#
_cell.length_a   1.000
_cell.length_b   1.000
_cell.length_c   1.000
_cell.angle_alpha   90.00
_cell.angle_beta   90.00
_cell.angle_gamma   90.00
#
_symmetry.space_group_name_H-M   'P 1'
#
loop_
_entity.id
_entity.type
_entity.pdbx_description
1 polymer ?
#
loop_
_entity_poly.entity_id
_entity_poly.type
_entity_poly.pdbx_seq_one_letter_code
_entity_poly.pdbx_strand_id
1 'polypeptide(L)'
;MDSRAEEPVSTKMESLRLACVREIPSLDQWTDAVTASLRDNLSSIRSRAHETSQSQAKIVEVKARLREAEDDLVKALSVKNRTEAKRIALIDSIAARKARVEELKRKVQDQRAKRDEYAAIISQQLSVSEETDGQNGKDEIQEAITWYNMVLGFHIEGGHGVRFIFKNISMKNPNEEFSFTVRHADDTYTLLDCDPHLDDIKELIHELNKTNGLFKFVRIMRQKFQEAAAQGFLPQPTSPRQESSMVSASAPALSMSIDRSQSLAKKSEHQVQRGEADRRFKKQNRGKGAIGSILSNESVRRSPRLAGIIRLL
;
A
#
# COMPACT_ATOMS: atom_id res chain seq x y z
N MET A 1 8.12 144.02 44.36
CA MET A 1 7.41 142.79 44.74
C MET A 1 7.04 142.09 43.44
N ASP A 2 7.69 141.05 42.93
CA ASP A 2 8.69 140.11 43.46
C ASP A 2 9.73 139.85 42.36
N SER A 3 11.00 139.82 42.75
CA SER A 3 12.14 139.62 41.85
C SER A 3 12.29 138.13 41.54
N ARG A 4 11.89 137.70 40.34
CA ARG A 4 12.16 136.35 39.83
C ARG A 4 13.65 136.26 39.47
N ALA A 5 14.47 135.78 40.40
CA ALA A 5 15.89 135.53 40.14
C ALA A 5 16.03 134.38 39.14
N GLU A 6 16.44 134.69 37.91
CA GLU A 6 16.81 133.68 36.92
C GLU A 6 18.19 133.12 37.27
N GLU A 7 18.25 131.83 37.60
CA GLU A 7 19.51 131.12 37.85
C GLU A 7 20.46 131.19 36.64
N PRO A 8 21.77 131.41 36.87
CA PRO A 8 22.77 131.46 35.81
C PRO A 8 22.89 130.11 35.09
N VAL A 9 22.95 130.16 33.75
CA VAL A 9 22.96 129.00 32.84
C VAL A 9 24.03 127.96 33.21
N SER A 10 25.16 128.39 33.77
CA SER A 10 26.26 127.51 34.23
C SER A 10 25.80 126.52 35.30
N THR A 11 25.04 126.97 36.29
CA THR A 11 24.60 126.13 37.42
C THR A 11 23.55 125.10 36.98
N LYS A 12 22.70 125.45 36.01
CA LYS A 12 21.78 124.50 35.37
C LYS A 12 22.51 123.43 34.58
N MET A 13 23.56 123.79 33.85
CA MET A 13 24.37 122.84 33.07
C MET A 13 25.15 121.87 33.98
N GLU A 14 25.68 122.35 35.10
CA GLU A 14 26.33 121.50 36.10
C GLU A 14 25.35 120.56 36.82
N SER A 15 24.15 121.05 37.15
CA SER A 15 23.08 120.23 37.73
C SER A 15 22.66 119.10 36.77
N LEU A 16 22.46 119.40 35.49
CA LEU A 16 22.16 118.39 34.46
C LEU A 16 23.29 117.39 34.29
N ARG A 17 24.55 117.84 34.27
CA ARG A 17 25.71 116.94 34.21
C ARG A 17 25.76 116.00 35.40
N LEU A 18 25.51 116.51 36.61
CA LEU A 18 25.50 115.69 37.83
C LEU A 18 24.33 114.70 37.84
N ALA A 19 23.17 115.10 37.30
CA ALA A 19 22.02 114.20 37.11
C ALA A 19 22.36 113.07 36.13
N CYS A 20 22.92 113.39 34.95
CA CYS A 20 23.36 112.37 33.99
C CYS A 20 24.42 111.43 34.58
N VAL A 21 25.43 111.96 35.29
CA VAL A 21 26.48 111.12 35.91
C VAL A 21 25.91 110.20 36.99
N ARG A 22 24.87 110.62 37.70
CA ARG A 22 24.20 109.79 38.71
C ARG A 22 23.36 108.67 38.09
N GLU A 23 22.84 108.86 36.89
CA GLU A 23 22.03 107.86 36.18
C GLU A 23 22.87 106.78 35.48
N ILE A 24 24.11 107.10 35.05
CA ILE A 24 25.00 106.16 34.33
C ILE A 24 25.16 104.80 35.06
N PRO A 25 25.48 104.73 36.36
CA PRO A 25 25.65 103.43 37.04
C PRO A 25 24.37 102.60 37.08
N SER A 26 23.21 103.25 37.15
CA SER A 26 21.91 102.56 37.14
C SER A 26 21.58 102.00 35.75
N LEU A 27 21.94 102.74 34.69
CA LEU A 27 21.83 102.27 33.32
C LEU A 27 22.79 101.11 33.06
N ASP A 28 24.05 101.21 33.49
CA ASP A 28 25.05 100.15 33.35
C ASP A 28 24.58 98.87 34.07
N GLN A 29 24.16 98.98 35.33
CA GLN A 29 23.63 97.84 36.10
C GLN A 29 22.40 97.21 35.43
N TRP A 30 21.50 98.02 34.87
CA TRP A 30 20.35 97.52 34.11
C TRP A 30 20.80 96.80 32.83
N THR A 31 21.74 97.36 32.07
CA THR A 31 22.27 96.72 30.86
C THR A 31 22.98 95.41 31.17
N ASP A 32 23.74 95.34 32.26
CA ASP A 32 24.40 94.11 32.71
C ASP A 32 23.38 93.05 33.14
N ALA A 33 22.34 93.45 33.89
CA ALA A 33 21.26 92.56 34.31
C ALA A 33 20.47 92.00 33.11
N VAL A 34 20.15 92.85 32.12
CA VAL A 34 19.50 92.43 30.88
C VAL A 34 20.41 91.50 30.08
N THR A 35 21.71 91.82 29.99
CA THR A 35 22.69 91.00 29.26
C THR A 35 22.87 89.63 29.91
N ALA A 36 22.93 89.57 31.24
CA ALA A 36 22.99 88.31 31.99
C ALA A 36 21.72 87.48 31.80
N SER A 37 20.53 88.09 31.94
CA SER A 37 19.25 87.43 31.72
C SER A 37 19.11 86.89 30.29
N LEU A 38 19.54 87.67 29.29
CA LEU A 38 19.52 87.21 27.89
C LEU A 38 20.48 86.04 27.69
N ARG A 39 21.67 86.07 28.29
CA ARG A 39 22.65 84.98 28.23
C ARG A 39 22.10 83.69 28.83
N ASP A 40 21.45 83.77 29.99
CA ASP A 40 20.84 82.61 30.67
C ASP A 40 19.64 82.07 29.91
N ASN A 41 18.81 82.96 29.33
CA ASN A 41 17.71 82.55 28.47
C ASN A 41 18.21 81.86 27.20
N LEU A 42 19.28 82.37 26.56
CA LEU A 42 19.87 81.76 25.38
C LEU A 42 20.51 80.40 25.69
N SER A 43 21.18 80.26 26.84
CA SER A 43 21.75 78.98 27.28
C SER A 43 20.64 77.94 27.56
N SER A 44 19.55 78.36 28.20
CA SER A 44 18.35 77.54 28.44
C SER A 44 17.68 77.10 27.13
N ILE A 45 17.47 78.03 26.17
CA ILE A 45 16.93 77.71 24.85
C ILE A 45 17.84 76.71 24.12
N ARG A 46 19.17 76.89 24.19
CA ARG A 46 20.13 75.97 23.58
C ARG A 46 20.07 74.57 24.20
N SER A 47 19.99 74.46 25.52
CA SER A 47 19.84 73.16 26.20
C SER A 47 18.56 72.45 25.75
N ARG A 48 17.43 73.17 25.76
CA ARG A 48 16.14 72.63 25.34
C ARG A 48 16.12 72.21 23.86
N ALA A 49 16.78 72.97 22.99
CA ALA A 49 16.93 72.61 21.58
C ALA A 49 17.75 71.33 21.41
N HIS A 50 18.82 71.16 22.18
CA HIS A 50 19.63 69.95 22.16
C HIS A 50 18.85 68.72 22.66
N GLU A 51 18.13 68.86 23.78
CA GLU A 51 17.26 67.80 24.32
C GLU A 51 16.15 67.41 23.32
N THR A 52 15.55 68.38 22.65
CA THR A 52 14.53 68.14 21.62
C THR A 52 15.12 67.42 20.41
N SER A 53 16.34 67.78 20.00
CA SER A 53 17.04 67.09 18.92
C SER A 53 17.36 65.63 19.30
N GLN A 54 17.81 65.41 20.54
CA GLN A 54 18.10 64.06 21.05
C GLN A 54 16.82 63.21 21.17
N SER A 55 15.71 63.79 21.64
CA SER A 55 14.43 63.07 21.73
C SER A 55 13.88 62.75 20.34
N GLN A 56 14.03 63.66 19.37
CA GLN A 56 13.64 63.42 17.98
C GLN A 56 14.45 62.27 17.34
N ALA A 57 15.75 62.19 17.61
CA ALA A 57 16.59 61.07 17.15
C ALA A 57 16.09 59.72 17.74
N LYS A 58 15.79 59.67 19.04
CA LYS A 58 15.21 58.47 19.69
C LYS A 58 13.86 58.08 19.11
N ILE A 59 13.00 59.07 18.79
CA ILE A 59 11.70 58.81 18.15
C ILE A 59 11.91 58.16 16.78
N VAL A 60 12.84 58.65 15.96
CA VAL A 60 13.14 58.07 14.65
C VAL A 60 13.63 56.63 14.78
N GLU A 61 14.51 56.36 15.75
CA GLU A 61 15.02 55.02 16.03
C GLU A 61 13.89 54.05 16.43
N VAL A 62 13.04 54.43 17.39
CA VAL A 62 11.90 53.60 17.83
C VAL A 62 10.92 53.37 16.68
N LYS A 63 10.69 54.38 15.83
CA LYS A 63 9.80 54.25 14.67
C LYS A 63 10.36 53.29 13.62
N ALA A 64 11.67 53.23 13.44
CA ALA A 64 12.32 52.25 12.58
C ALA A 64 12.15 50.82 13.13
N ARG A 65 12.42 50.63 14.43
CA ARG A 65 12.23 49.32 15.10
C ARG A 65 10.77 48.85 15.06
N LEU A 66 9.81 49.77 15.18
CA LEU A 66 8.39 49.44 15.06
C LEU A 66 8.06 48.88 13.67
N ARG A 67 8.54 49.52 12.60
CA ARG A 67 8.33 49.04 11.22
C ARG A 67 8.96 47.67 11.00
N GLU A 68 10.18 47.46 11.49
CA GLU A 68 10.85 46.15 11.39
C GLU A 68 10.05 45.06 12.11
N ALA A 69 9.55 45.33 13.31
CA ALA A 69 8.71 44.39 14.05
C ALA A 69 7.36 44.13 13.36
N GLU A 70 6.74 45.13 12.74
CA GLU A 70 5.53 44.98 11.93
C GLU A 70 5.78 44.08 10.71
N ASP A 71 6.87 44.30 9.97
CA ASP A 71 7.24 43.49 8.81
C ASP A 71 7.49 42.03 9.21
N ASP A 72 8.17 41.80 10.34
CA ASP A 72 8.44 40.46 10.84
C ASP A 72 7.17 39.76 11.34
N LEU A 73 6.23 40.49 11.94
CA LEU A 73 4.91 39.97 12.29
C LEU A 73 4.16 39.51 11.03
N VAL A 74 4.16 40.32 9.96
CA VAL A 74 3.51 40.00 8.69
C VAL A 74 4.13 38.74 8.08
N LYS A 75 5.47 38.64 8.05
CA LYS A 75 6.18 37.43 7.60
C LYS A 75 5.79 36.21 8.44
N ALA A 76 5.80 36.33 9.78
CA ALA A 76 5.44 35.25 10.69
C ALA A 76 3.99 34.77 10.50
N LEU A 77 3.05 35.70 10.30
CA LEU A 77 1.65 35.39 10.00
C LEU A 77 1.50 34.63 8.68
N SER A 78 2.25 35.01 7.64
CA SER A 78 2.24 34.29 6.36
C SER A 78 2.68 32.83 6.51
N VAL A 79 3.74 32.58 7.29
CA VAL A 79 4.26 31.24 7.59
C VAL A 79 3.22 30.45 8.38
N LYS A 80 2.62 31.05 9.42
CA LYS A 80 1.58 30.43 10.23
C LYS A 80 0.39 30.01 9.38
N ASN A 81 -0.14 30.90 8.54
CA ASN A 81 -1.28 30.61 7.65
C ASN A 81 -0.95 29.47 6.67
N ARG A 82 0.27 29.45 6.12
CA ARG A 82 0.72 28.35 5.26
C ARG A 82 0.80 27.02 6.03
N THR A 83 1.29 27.03 7.27
CA THR A 83 1.34 25.81 8.09
C THR A 83 -0.04 25.33 8.49
N GLU A 84 -0.97 26.22 8.78
CA GLU A 84 -2.35 25.89 9.11
C GLU A 84 -3.09 25.31 7.91
N ALA A 85 -2.95 25.92 6.73
CA ALA A 85 -3.52 25.38 5.49
C ALA A 85 -3.02 23.95 5.19
N LYS A 86 -1.73 23.67 5.44
CA LYS A 86 -1.17 22.31 5.32
C LYS A 86 -1.79 21.34 6.32
N ARG A 87 -2.03 21.78 7.57
CA ARG A 87 -2.68 20.94 8.59
C ARG A 87 -4.11 20.60 8.20
N ILE A 88 -4.89 21.57 7.73
CA ILE A 88 -6.27 21.36 7.26
C ILE A 88 -6.28 20.36 6.10
N ALA A 89 -5.43 20.55 5.09
CA ALA A 89 -5.33 19.62 3.96
C ALA A 89 -4.97 18.18 4.38
N LEU A 90 -4.13 18.02 5.40
CA LEU A 90 -3.81 16.70 5.97
C LEU A 90 -5.00 16.08 6.69
N ILE A 91 -5.76 16.86 7.46
CA ILE A 91 -6.97 16.39 8.15
C ILE A 91 -7.99 15.90 7.12
N ASP A 92 -8.21 16.65 6.05
CA ASP A 92 -9.13 16.28 4.96
C ASP A 92 -8.66 15.00 4.25
N SER A 93 -7.36 14.88 3.97
CA SER A 93 -6.76 13.67 3.38
C SER A 93 -6.95 12.44 4.28
N ILE A 94 -6.77 12.60 5.60
CA ILE A 94 -7.01 11.52 6.58
C ILE A 94 -8.48 11.14 6.60
N ALA A 95 -9.40 12.10 6.61
CA ALA A 95 -10.84 11.85 6.59
C ALA A 95 -11.26 11.09 5.32
N ALA A 96 -10.79 11.51 4.15
CA ALA A 96 -11.04 10.84 2.88
C ALA A 96 -10.49 9.40 2.87
N ARG A 97 -9.28 9.18 3.40
CA ARG A 97 -8.70 7.84 3.50
C ARG A 97 -9.50 6.94 4.45
N LYS A 98 -9.95 7.46 5.59
CA LYS A 98 -10.81 6.72 6.53
C LYS A 98 -12.11 6.29 5.87
N ALA A 99 -12.77 7.19 5.13
CA ALA A 99 -13.99 6.84 4.39
C ALA A 99 -13.75 5.72 3.37
N ARG A 100 -12.62 5.76 2.64
CA ARG A 100 -12.25 4.69 1.70
C ARG A 100 -11.99 3.34 2.38
N VAL A 101 -11.40 3.35 3.57
CA VAL A 101 -11.17 2.12 4.35
C VAL A 101 -12.49 1.49 4.78
N GLU A 102 -13.43 2.27 5.29
CA GLU A 102 -14.76 1.76 5.68
C GLU A 102 -15.54 1.23 4.47
N GLU A 103 -15.44 1.90 3.32
CA GLU A 103 -16.04 1.40 2.07
C GLU A 103 -15.46 0.05 1.65
N LEU A 104 -14.13 -0.09 1.65
CA LEU A 104 -13.47 -1.36 1.34
C LEU A 104 -13.84 -2.46 2.33
N LYS A 105 -13.95 -2.12 3.62
CA LYS A 105 -14.36 -3.06 4.66
C LYS A 105 -15.76 -3.61 4.40
N ARG A 106 -16.73 -2.75 4.03
CA ARG A 106 -18.08 -3.19 3.63
C ARG A 106 -18.02 -4.13 2.42
N LYS A 107 -17.29 -3.75 1.36
CA LYS A 107 -17.13 -4.61 0.17
C LYS A 107 -16.53 -5.98 0.48
N VAL A 108 -15.51 -6.04 1.34
CA VAL A 108 -14.90 -7.31 1.76
C VAL A 108 -15.89 -8.15 2.55
N GLN A 109 -16.70 -7.54 3.42
CA GLN A 109 -17.71 -8.25 4.19
C GLN A 109 -18.82 -8.82 3.28
N ASP A 110 -19.28 -8.05 2.28
CA ASP A 110 -20.25 -8.52 1.29
C ASP A 110 -19.70 -9.69 0.47
N GLN A 111 -18.43 -9.61 0.04
CA GLN A 111 -17.78 -10.71 -0.67
C GLN A 111 -17.63 -11.97 0.18
N ARG A 112 -17.31 -11.82 1.48
CA ARG A 112 -17.26 -12.95 2.42
C ARG A 112 -18.64 -13.59 2.58
N ALA A 113 -19.69 -12.78 2.76
CA ALA A 113 -21.05 -13.29 2.88
C ALA A 113 -21.48 -14.09 1.63
N LYS A 114 -21.19 -13.57 0.43
CA LYS A 114 -21.46 -14.29 -0.83
C LYS A 114 -20.68 -15.60 -0.94
N ARG A 115 -19.39 -15.59 -0.58
CA ARG A 115 -18.56 -16.80 -0.56
C ARG A 115 -19.16 -17.85 0.38
N ASP A 116 -19.61 -17.43 1.56
CA ASP A 116 -20.17 -18.33 2.57
C ASP A 116 -21.53 -18.89 2.11
N GLU A 117 -22.35 -18.09 1.43
CA GLU A 117 -23.59 -18.54 0.79
C GLU A 117 -23.32 -19.60 -0.30
N TYR A 118 -22.37 -19.35 -1.21
CA TYR A 118 -22.00 -20.33 -2.22
C TYR A 118 -21.42 -21.61 -1.61
N ALA A 119 -20.59 -21.49 -0.57
CA ALA A 119 -20.06 -22.65 0.14
C ALA A 119 -21.17 -23.49 0.80
N ALA A 120 -22.20 -22.84 1.35
CA ALA A 120 -23.36 -23.52 1.91
C ALA A 120 -24.18 -24.24 0.82
N ILE A 121 -24.42 -23.61 -0.32
CA ILE A 121 -25.14 -24.22 -1.46
C ILE A 121 -24.38 -25.45 -1.97
N ILE A 122 -23.06 -25.35 -2.18
CA ILE A 122 -22.22 -26.47 -2.63
C ILE A 122 -22.27 -27.61 -1.62
N SER A 123 -22.17 -27.30 -0.32
CA SER A 123 -22.23 -28.32 0.74
C SER A 123 -23.58 -29.04 0.73
N GLN A 124 -24.68 -28.30 0.57
CA GLN A 124 -26.03 -28.86 0.48
C GLN A 124 -26.19 -29.78 -0.74
N GLN A 125 -25.66 -29.37 -1.90
CA GLN A 125 -25.76 -30.16 -3.12
C GLN A 125 -24.93 -31.45 -3.07
N LEU A 126 -23.76 -31.41 -2.42
CA LEU A 126 -22.95 -32.60 -2.16
C LEU A 126 -23.69 -33.57 -1.23
N SER A 127 -24.32 -33.08 -0.14
CA SER A 127 -25.09 -33.94 0.76
C SER A 127 -26.33 -34.57 0.10
N VAL A 128 -27.06 -33.81 -0.74
CA VAL A 128 -28.23 -34.33 -1.46
C VAL A 128 -27.83 -35.38 -2.51
N SER A 129 -26.65 -35.21 -3.14
CA SER A 129 -26.11 -36.18 -4.11
C SER A 129 -25.62 -37.49 -3.46
N GLU A 130 -25.26 -37.48 -2.17
CA GLU A 130 -24.90 -38.70 -1.44
C GLU A 130 -26.15 -39.48 -0.98
N GLU A 131 -27.26 -38.79 -0.72
CA GLU A 131 -28.51 -39.42 -0.27
C GLU A 131 -29.43 -39.88 -1.41
N THR A 132 -29.25 -39.35 -2.63
CA THR A 132 -30.04 -39.73 -3.80
C THR A 132 -29.14 -40.03 -5.01
N ASP A 133 -28.99 -41.31 -5.34
CA ASP A 133 -28.76 -41.79 -6.70
C ASP A 133 -27.36 -41.61 -7.34
N GLY A 134 -26.32 -41.28 -6.55
CA GLY A 134 -24.94 -41.14 -7.06
C GLY A 134 -24.28 -42.44 -7.60
N GLN A 135 -24.92 -43.59 -7.40
CA GLN A 135 -24.44 -44.90 -7.87
C GLN A 135 -25.01 -45.24 -9.26
N ASN A 136 -26.33 -45.13 -9.46
CA ASN A 136 -27.00 -45.60 -10.68
C ASN A 136 -26.48 -44.93 -11.96
N GLY A 137 -26.35 -43.60 -11.99
CA GLY A 137 -25.89 -42.90 -13.18
C GLY A 137 -24.42 -43.15 -13.53
N LYS A 138 -23.56 -43.41 -12.53
CA LYS A 138 -22.15 -43.77 -12.77
C LYS A 138 -22.04 -45.20 -13.27
N ASP A 139 -22.85 -46.10 -12.72
CA ASP A 139 -22.89 -47.51 -13.11
C ASP A 139 -23.43 -47.66 -14.55
N GLU A 140 -24.47 -46.92 -14.93
CA GLU A 140 -25.01 -46.89 -16.30
C GLU A 140 -24.00 -46.35 -17.34
N ILE A 141 -23.30 -45.26 -17.02
CA ILE A 141 -22.25 -44.71 -17.91
C ILE A 141 -21.11 -45.70 -18.06
N GLN A 142 -20.70 -46.35 -16.96
CA GLN A 142 -19.63 -47.32 -16.98
C GLN A 142 -20.01 -48.58 -17.77
N GLU A 143 -21.26 -49.04 -17.64
CA GLU A 143 -21.81 -50.14 -18.44
C GLU A 143 -21.90 -49.80 -19.93
N ALA A 144 -22.32 -48.57 -20.26
CA ALA A 144 -22.30 -48.10 -21.64
C ALA A 144 -20.87 -48.08 -22.22
N ILE A 145 -19.88 -47.58 -21.47
CA ILE A 145 -18.48 -47.54 -21.88
C ILE A 145 -17.94 -48.96 -22.11
N THR A 146 -18.17 -49.90 -21.20
CA THR A 146 -17.71 -51.29 -21.37
C THR A 146 -18.37 -51.95 -22.58
N TRP A 147 -19.68 -51.73 -22.78
CA TRP A 147 -20.40 -52.25 -23.94
C TRP A 147 -19.83 -51.70 -25.26
N TYR A 148 -19.62 -50.39 -25.37
CA TYR A 148 -19.02 -49.80 -26.58
C TYR A 148 -17.59 -50.28 -26.81
N ASN A 149 -16.78 -50.38 -25.75
CA ASN A 149 -15.41 -50.86 -25.85
C ASN A 149 -15.36 -52.31 -26.38
N MET A 150 -16.28 -53.16 -25.90
CA MET A 150 -16.41 -54.54 -26.34
C MET A 150 -16.90 -54.65 -27.79
N VAL A 151 -18.00 -53.97 -28.13
CA VAL A 151 -18.66 -54.10 -29.45
C VAL A 151 -17.80 -53.50 -30.56
N LEU A 152 -17.15 -52.36 -30.31
CA LEU A 152 -16.33 -51.69 -31.30
C LEU A 152 -14.89 -52.24 -31.34
N GLY A 153 -14.47 -52.97 -30.31
CA GLY A 153 -13.07 -53.33 -30.09
C GLY A 153 -12.22 -52.05 -30.02
N PHE A 154 -12.73 -51.01 -29.38
CA PHE A 154 -12.12 -49.68 -29.42
C PHE A 154 -12.23 -49.04 -28.05
N HIS A 155 -11.10 -48.65 -27.47
CA HIS A 155 -11.09 -47.93 -26.21
C HIS A 155 -10.07 -46.79 -26.26
N ILE A 156 -10.28 -45.83 -25.37
CA ILE A 156 -9.49 -44.59 -25.31
C ILE A 156 -8.88 -44.49 -23.92
N GLU A 157 -7.60 -44.16 -23.86
CA GLU A 157 -6.90 -43.90 -22.62
C GLU A 157 -6.36 -42.46 -22.57
N GLY A 158 -6.56 -41.82 -21.42
CA GLY A 158 -6.05 -40.48 -21.15
C GLY A 158 -4.68 -40.51 -20.45
N GLY A 159 -3.79 -39.60 -20.85
CA GLY A 159 -2.47 -39.42 -20.25
C GLY A 159 -1.75 -38.19 -20.80
N HIS A 160 -0.46 -38.34 -21.15
CA HIS A 160 0.33 -37.30 -21.82
C HIS A 160 -0.23 -36.92 -23.22
N GLY A 161 -1.11 -37.75 -23.77
CA GLY A 161 -2.00 -37.46 -24.89
C GLY A 161 -3.24 -38.34 -24.77
N VAL A 162 -4.06 -38.36 -25.82
CA VAL A 162 -5.19 -39.28 -25.95
C VAL A 162 -4.74 -40.47 -26.81
N ARG A 163 -4.70 -41.66 -26.20
CA ARG A 163 -4.31 -42.90 -26.86
C ARG A 163 -5.56 -43.64 -27.32
N PHE A 164 -5.64 -43.89 -28.61
CA PHE A 164 -6.73 -44.62 -29.26
C PHE A 164 -6.25 -46.04 -29.53
N ILE A 165 -6.96 -47.03 -29.00
CA ILE A 165 -6.54 -48.44 -29.08
C ILE A 165 -7.65 -49.25 -29.73
N PHE A 166 -7.30 -49.94 -30.80
CA PHE A 166 -8.18 -50.84 -31.55
C PHE A 166 -7.75 -52.29 -31.34
N LYS A 167 -8.76 -53.12 -31.12
CA LYS A 167 -8.73 -54.58 -31.12
C LYS A 167 -9.65 -55.07 -32.24
N ASN A 168 -9.64 -56.37 -32.52
CA ASN A 168 -10.46 -56.98 -33.56
C ASN A 168 -10.20 -56.38 -34.95
N ILE A 169 -8.94 -56.05 -35.22
CA ILE A 169 -8.46 -55.55 -36.53
C ILE A 169 -7.92 -56.71 -37.37
N SER A 170 -7.04 -57.52 -36.78
CA SER A 170 -6.44 -58.69 -37.41
C SER A 170 -7.34 -59.92 -37.24
N MET A 171 -7.78 -60.53 -38.34
CA MET A 171 -8.54 -61.80 -38.31
C MET A 171 -7.71 -62.96 -37.76
N LYS A 172 -6.38 -62.86 -37.81
CA LYS A 172 -5.45 -63.90 -37.31
C LYS A 172 -5.30 -63.85 -35.80
N ASN A 173 -5.28 -62.64 -35.23
CA ASN A 173 -5.20 -62.42 -33.80
C ASN A 173 -6.15 -61.29 -33.38
N PRO A 174 -7.40 -61.60 -32.98
CA PRO A 174 -8.38 -60.59 -32.60
C PRO A 174 -7.97 -59.74 -31.38
N ASN A 175 -7.02 -60.22 -30.57
CA ASN A 175 -6.51 -59.53 -29.39
C ASN A 175 -5.29 -58.65 -29.67
N GLU A 176 -4.79 -58.65 -30.91
CA GLU A 176 -3.71 -57.75 -31.33
C GLU A 176 -4.17 -56.29 -31.24
N GLU A 177 -3.36 -55.47 -30.59
CA GLU A 177 -3.66 -54.06 -30.33
C GLU A 177 -2.99 -53.18 -31.37
N PHE A 178 -3.77 -52.32 -32.01
CA PHE A 178 -3.31 -51.29 -32.92
C PHE A 178 -3.61 -49.96 -32.25
N SER A 179 -2.63 -49.07 -32.12
CA SER A 179 -2.83 -47.84 -31.37
C SER A 179 -2.14 -46.64 -31.97
N PHE A 180 -2.70 -45.47 -31.69
CA PHE A 180 -2.03 -44.20 -31.96
C PHE A 180 -2.34 -43.21 -30.83
N THR A 181 -1.43 -42.28 -30.58
CA THR A 181 -1.58 -41.28 -29.55
C THR A 181 -1.50 -39.88 -30.15
N VAL A 182 -2.51 -39.06 -29.90
CA VAL A 182 -2.56 -37.66 -30.36
C VAL A 182 -2.62 -36.73 -29.16
N ARG A 183 -1.89 -35.62 -29.25
CA ARG A 183 -1.98 -34.51 -28.31
C ARG A 183 -2.53 -33.29 -29.03
N HIS A 184 -3.43 -32.57 -28.37
CA HIS A 184 -3.90 -31.26 -28.83
C HIS A 184 -3.29 -30.18 -27.93
N ALA A 185 -2.45 -29.32 -28.51
CA ALA A 185 -1.81 -28.21 -27.84
C ALA A 185 -1.63 -27.05 -28.84
N ASP A 186 -1.76 -25.81 -28.38
CA ASP A 186 -1.62 -24.61 -29.20
C ASP A 186 -2.49 -24.64 -30.49
N ASP A 187 -3.75 -25.07 -30.34
CA ASP A 187 -4.73 -25.27 -31.42
C ASP A 187 -4.27 -26.19 -32.56
N THR A 188 -3.32 -27.09 -32.27
CA THR A 188 -2.83 -28.07 -33.23
C THR A 188 -2.76 -29.48 -32.62
N TYR A 189 -3.12 -30.47 -33.43
CA TYR A 189 -2.94 -31.88 -33.17
C TYR A 189 -1.53 -32.32 -33.58
N THR A 190 -0.82 -32.95 -32.65
CA THR A 190 0.49 -33.58 -32.86
C THR A 190 0.39 -35.08 -32.60
N LEU A 191 0.93 -35.90 -33.51
CA LEU A 191 1.09 -37.33 -33.29
C LEU A 191 2.25 -37.58 -32.33
N LEU A 192 1.99 -38.31 -31.25
CA LEU A 192 3.02 -38.72 -30.29
C LEU A 192 3.56 -40.12 -30.58
N ASP A 193 2.68 -41.05 -30.92
CA ASP A 193 3.02 -42.46 -31.12
C ASP A 193 2.02 -43.14 -32.07
N CYS A 194 2.45 -44.16 -32.79
CA CYS A 194 1.62 -44.97 -33.68
C CYS A 194 2.24 -46.36 -33.88
N ASP A 195 1.53 -47.39 -33.43
CA ASP A 195 1.93 -48.78 -33.52
C ASP A 195 0.79 -49.61 -34.14
N PRO A 196 0.99 -50.23 -35.31
CA PRO A 196 2.16 -50.17 -36.18
C PRO A 196 2.37 -48.79 -36.84
N HIS A 197 3.58 -48.55 -37.34
CA HIS A 197 3.87 -47.35 -38.13
C HIS A 197 3.07 -47.33 -39.44
N LEU A 198 2.53 -46.18 -39.79
CA LEU A 198 1.77 -45.94 -41.03
C LEU A 198 2.43 -44.81 -41.83
N ASP A 199 2.75 -45.05 -43.10
CA ASP A 199 3.48 -44.09 -43.95
C ASP A 199 2.67 -42.80 -44.20
N ASP A 200 1.35 -42.91 -44.35
CA ASP A 200 0.46 -41.79 -44.69
C ASP A 200 0.06 -40.91 -43.48
N ILE A 201 0.53 -41.21 -42.27
CA ILE A 201 0.00 -40.59 -41.05
C ILE A 201 0.23 -39.08 -40.96
N LYS A 202 1.32 -38.59 -41.57
CA LYS A 202 1.66 -37.15 -41.59
C LYS A 202 0.62 -36.35 -42.38
N GLU A 203 0.14 -36.88 -43.49
CA GLU A 203 -0.90 -36.25 -44.30
C GLU A 203 -2.23 -36.23 -43.56
N LEU A 204 -2.56 -37.32 -42.87
CA LEU A 204 -3.78 -37.42 -42.05
C LEU A 204 -3.78 -36.42 -40.89
N ILE A 205 -2.64 -36.19 -40.24
CA ILE A 205 -2.51 -35.16 -39.19
C ILE A 205 -2.63 -33.75 -39.78
N HIS A 206 -2.13 -33.52 -40.99
CA HIS A 206 -2.32 -32.25 -41.68
C HIS A 206 -3.80 -31.99 -42.01
N GLU A 207 -4.52 -33.01 -42.51
CA GLU A 207 -5.97 -32.92 -42.74
C GLU A 207 -6.75 -32.71 -41.44
N LEU A 208 -6.37 -33.39 -40.35
CA LEU A 208 -6.98 -33.23 -39.03
C LEU A 208 -6.85 -31.79 -38.54
N ASN A 209 -5.65 -31.19 -38.64
CA ASN A 209 -5.43 -29.80 -38.27
C ASN A 209 -6.20 -28.81 -39.15
N LYS A 210 -6.45 -29.14 -40.41
CA LYS A 210 -7.22 -28.30 -41.33
C LYS A 210 -8.75 -28.38 -41.10
N THR A 211 -9.26 -29.55 -40.77
CA THR A 211 -10.71 -29.83 -40.70
C THR A 211 -11.26 -29.92 -39.29
N ASN A 212 -10.40 -30.06 -38.28
CA ASN A 212 -10.75 -30.38 -36.91
C ASN A 212 -11.65 -31.65 -36.78
N GLY A 213 -11.56 -32.55 -37.76
CA GLY A 213 -12.45 -33.69 -37.93
C GLY A 213 -11.97 -34.97 -37.23
N LEU A 214 -11.87 -34.97 -35.89
CA LEU A 214 -11.31 -36.10 -35.14
C LEU A 214 -12.02 -37.44 -35.40
N PHE A 215 -13.36 -37.45 -35.47
CA PHE A 215 -14.12 -38.68 -35.75
C PHE A 215 -13.79 -39.28 -37.12
N LYS A 216 -13.63 -38.43 -38.15
CA LYS A 216 -13.24 -38.87 -39.49
C LYS A 216 -11.82 -39.43 -39.47
N PHE A 217 -10.91 -38.74 -38.80
CA PHE A 217 -9.52 -39.17 -38.62
C PHE A 217 -9.42 -40.55 -37.95
N VAL A 218 -10.12 -40.77 -36.82
CA VAL A 218 -10.15 -42.07 -36.10
C VAL A 218 -10.65 -43.20 -36.99
N ARG A 219 -11.67 -42.95 -37.84
CA ARG A 219 -12.19 -43.94 -38.80
C ARG A 219 -11.17 -44.29 -39.88
N ILE A 220 -10.49 -43.29 -40.43
CA ILE A 220 -9.44 -43.50 -41.46
C ILE A 220 -8.27 -44.28 -40.85
N MET A 221 -7.84 -43.94 -39.63
CA MET A 221 -6.79 -44.67 -38.92
C MET A 221 -7.14 -46.15 -38.74
N ARG A 222 -8.38 -46.45 -38.34
CA ARG A 222 -8.85 -47.84 -38.23
C ARG A 222 -8.76 -48.59 -39.57
N GLN A 223 -9.16 -47.95 -40.67
CA GLN A 223 -9.06 -48.55 -42.00
C GLN A 223 -7.61 -48.82 -42.39
N LYS A 224 -6.70 -47.87 -42.14
CA LYS A 224 -5.27 -48.04 -42.43
C LYS A 224 -4.64 -49.19 -41.64
N PHE A 225 -5.02 -49.35 -40.37
CA PHE A 225 -4.61 -50.51 -39.59
C PHE A 225 -5.16 -51.84 -40.13
N GLN A 226 -6.40 -51.86 -40.62
CA GLN A 226 -6.96 -53.05 -41.29
C GLN A 226 -6.20 -53.41 -42.58
N GLU A 227 -5.86 -52.40 -43.39
CA GLU A 227 -5.05 -52.57 -44.60
C GLU A 227 -3.66 -53.12 -44.25
N ALA A 228 -2.98 -52.56 -43.25
CA ALA A 228 -1.68 -53.02 -42.77
C ALA A 228 -1.73 -54.47 -42.23
N ALA A 229 -2.78 -54.81 -41.47
CA ALA A 229 -2.97 -56.17 -40.94
C ALA A 229 -3.24 -57.19 -42.06
N ALA A 230 -3.98 -56.80 -43.11
CA ALA A 230 -4.29 -57.66 -44.26
C ALA A 230 -3.08 -57.91 -45.16
N GLN A 231 -2.21 -56.90 -45.34
CA GLN A 231 -1.01 -57.00 -46.16
C GLN A 231 0.07 -57.89 -45.52
N GLY A 232 -0.03 -58.18 -44.22
CA GLY A 232 0.93 -58.98 -43.48
C GLY A 232 2.23 -58.20 -43.31
N PHE A 233 2.55 -57.81 -42.08
CA PHE A 233 3.75 -57.05 -41.76
C PHE A 233 4.98 -57.63 -42.48
N LEU A 234 5.55 -56.84 -43.39
CA LEU A 234 6.91 -57.01 -43.90
C LEU A 234 7.81 -56.22 -42.94
N PRO A 235 8.46 -56.84 -41.93
CA PRO A 235 9.45 -56.13 -41.15
C PRO A 235 10.65 -55.85 -42.06
N GLN A 236 10.90 -54.58 -42.40
CA GLN A 236 12.20 -54.23 -42.95
C GLN A 236 13.25 -54.31 -41.82
N PRO A 237 14.44 -54.90 -42.06
CA PRO A 237 15.38 -55.24 -41.02
C PRO A 237 16.07 -53.99 -40.48
N THR A 238 16.16 -53.90 -39.16
CA THR A 238 17.20 -53.12 -38.51
C THR A 238 18.57 -53.62 -38.98
N SER A 239 19.37 -52.69 -39.50
CA SER A 239 20.74 -52.93 -39.98
C SER A 239 21.62 -53.57 -38.89
N PRO A 240 22.48 -54.55 -39.21
CA PRO A 240 23.47 -55.07 -38.28
C PRO A 240 24.75 -54.21 -38.35
N ARG A 241 25.31 -53.84 -37.19
CA ARG A 241 26.73 -53.50 -37.08
C ARG A 241 27.33 -54.28 -35.91
N GLN A 242 28.03 -55.35 -36.26
CA GLN A 242 28.89 -56.13 -35.38
C GLN A 242 30.19 -55.39 -35.07
N GLU A 243 30.75 -55.65 -33.90
CA GLU A 243 32.11 -56.18 -33.66
C GLU A 243 32.17 -56.58 -32.17
N SER A 244 32.13 -57.89 -31.85
CA SER A 244 33.29 -58.75 -31.50
C SER A 244 33.99 -58.31 -30.20
N SER A 245 34.25 -59.13 -29.18
CA SER A 245 34.57 -60.55 -29.14
C SER A 245 34.45 -61.12 -27.71
N MET A 246 34.39 -62.44 -27.64
CA MET A 246 34.43 -63.39 -26.51
C MET A 246 35.60 -63.11 -25.52
N VAL A 247 35.60 -63.59 -24.27
CA VAL A 247 35.91 -64.99 -23.88
C VAL A 247 35.49 -65.29 -22.42
N SER A 248 35.05 -66.54 -22.26
CA SER A 248 34.69 -67.31 -21.07
C SER A 248 35.88 -67.67 -20.16
N ALA A 249 35.67 -67.77 -18.83
CA ALA A 249 36.10 -68.92 -18.00
C ALA A 249 35.79 -68.73 -16.49
N SER A 250 35.05 -69.71 -15.96
CA SER A 250 35.09 -70.39 -14.65
C SER A 250 35.53 -69.69 -13.35
N ALA A 251 34.70 -69.90 -12.32
CA ALA A 251 34.98 -69.72 -10.89
C ALA A 251 36.02 -70.74 -10.35
N PRO A 252 36.62 -70.51 -9.16
CA PRO A 252 36.05 -71.13 -7.95
C PRO A 252 36.14 -70.29 -6.65
N ALA A 253 35.70 -70.93 -5.57
CA ALA A 253 35.21 -70.43 -4.29
C ALA A 253 36.25 -70.06 -3.18
N LEU A 254 35.68 -69.44 -2.12
CA LEU A 254 36.05 -69.43 -0.68
C LEU A 254 36.94 -68.30 -0.09
N SER A 255 36.25 -67.42 0.65
CA SER A 255 36.37 -67.18 2.11
C SER A 255 37.45 -66.28 2.77
N MET A 256 36.93 -65.50 3.75
CA MET A 256 37.54 -64.84 4.94
C MET A 256 38.08 -63.40 4.75
N SER A 257 37.35 -62.37 5.25
CA SER A 257 37.42 -61.69 6.58
C SER A 257 38.50 -60.57 6.59
N ILE A 258 38.38 -59.35 7.16
CA ILE A 258 37.68 -58.78 8.33
C ILE A 258 37.62 -57.22 8.18
N ASP A 259 36.59 -56.60 8.79
CA ASP A 259 36.42 -55.19 9.25
C ASP A 259 36.63 -54.00 8.28
N ARG A 260 35.84 -52.92 8.32
CA ARG A 260 35.24 -52.25 9.48
C ARG A 260 34.07 -51.34 9.07
N SER A 261 33.08 -51.28 9.98
CA SER A 261 32.04 -50.24 10.17
C SER A 261 30.88 -50.07 9.17
N GLN A 262 29.87 -50.93 9.38
CA GLN A 262 28.45 -50.63 9.65
C GLN A 262 28.11 -49.17 10.03
N SER A 263 26.91 -48.62 9.88
CA SER A 263 25.66 -49.02 9.21
C SER A 263 24.64 -47.87 9.40
N LEU A 264 23.93 -47.57 8.32
CA LEU A 264 22.46 -47.52 8.17
C LEU A 264 21.51 -46.94 9.24
N ALA A 265 20.48 -46.30 8.67
CA ALA A 265 19.09 -46.13 9.12
C ALA A 265 18.77 -44.77 9.77
N LYS A 266 18.13 -43.85 9.03
CA LYS A 266 16.67 -43.75 8.86
C LYS A 266 15.95 -43.61 10.21
N LYS A 267 15.46 -42.41 10.54
CA LYS A 267 14.06 -41.97 10.37
C LYS A 267 13.82 -40.64 11.10
N SER A 268 13.09 -39.76 10.41
CA SER A 268 12.03 -38.86 10.87
C SER A 268 12.00 -38.41 12.35
N GLU A 269 12.00 -37.11 12.60
CA GLU A 269 10.80 -36.31 12.93
C GLU A 269 11.17 -34.92 13.45
N HIS A 270 10.23 -33.99 13.27
CA HIS A 270 10.30 -32.60 13.68
C HIS A 270 10.38 -32.46 15.21
N GLN A 271 11.21 -31.53 15.68
CA GLN A 271 10.99 -30.94 17.00
C GLN A 271 11.37 -29.45 17.04
N VAL A 272 10.35 -28.67 17.36
CA VAL A 272 10.33 -27.27 17.77
C VAL A 272 11.38 -27.01 18.85
N GLN A 273 12.23 -25.99 18.67
CA GLN A 273 13.01 -25.42 19.77
C GLN A 273 12.46 -24.06 20.18
N ARG A 274 11.98 -24.09 21.42
CA ARG A 274 11.58 -23.02 22.32
C ARG A 274 12.86 -22.47 22.97
N GLY A 275 13.12 -21.18 22.86
CA GLY A 275 14.22 -20.49 23.56
C GLY A 275 13.67 -19.43 24.50
N GLU A 276 13.83 -19.65 25.80
CA GLU A 276 13.32 -18.84 26.89
C GLU A 276 14.14 -17.55 27.15
N ALA A 277 13.45 -16.63 27.82
CA ALA A 277 13.85 -15.29 28.21
C ALA A 277 14.80 -15.23 29.43
N ASP A 278 15.48 -14.08 29.62
CA ASP A 278 15.67 -13.54 30.98
C ASP A 278 15.79 -11.99 31.03
N ARG A 279 14.89 -11.38 31.84
CA ARG A 279 15.07 -10.31 32.86
C ARG A 279 15.67 -8.93 32.47
N ARG A 280 15.23 -7.75 32.97
CA ARG A 280 14.70 -7.36 34.31
C ARG A 280 13.95 -5.99 34.30
N PHE A 281 12.85 -5.97 35.04
CA PHE A 281 12.14 -4.96 35.88
C PHE A 281 12.61 -3.49 36.05
N LYS A 282 11.62 -2.57 36.13
CA LYS A 282 11.31 -1.82 37.38
C LYS A 282 9.86 -1.30 37.43
N LYS A 283 9.24 -1.43 38.61
CA LYS A 283 7.84 -1.15 38.97
C LYS A 283 7.81 -0.02 40.00
N GLN A 284 6.83 0.88 39.92
CA GLN A 284 6.41 1.73 41.05
C GLN A 284 4.88 1.70 41.17
N ASN A 285 4.41 1.74 42.41
CA ASN A 285 3.14 1.20 42.87
C ASN A 285 2.37 2.26 43.66
N ARG A 286 1.03 2.14 43.61
CA ARG A 286 -0.01 2.43 44.63
C ARG A 286 -0.58 3.85 44.83
N GLY A 287 -1.92 3.88 44.85
CA GLY A 287 -2.75 4.83 45.61
C GLY A 287 -4.25 4.66 45.34
N LYS A 288 -4.97 3.93 46.21
CA LYS A 288 -6.45 3.87 46.30
C LYS A 288 -6.97 5.06 47.10
N GLY A 289 -8.15 5.58 46.77
CA GLY A 289 -8.93 6.45 47.65
C GLY A 289 -10.28 6.83 47.03
N ALA A 290 -11.36 6.59 47.76
CA ALA A 290 -12.74 6.90 47.37
C ALA A 290 -13.35 7.95 48.31
N ILE A 291 -14.48 8.52 47.86
CA ILE A 291 -15.53 9.28 48.59
C ILE A 291 -15.35 10.81 48.69
N GLY A 292 -16.40 11.54 48.28
CA GLY A 292 -16.71 12.90 48.73
C GLY A 292 -17.56 13.73 47.75
N SER A 293 -18.89 13.67 47.89
CA SER A 293 -19.87 14.61 47.27
C SER A 293 -20.01 15.90 48.07
N ILE A 294 -20.40 17.01 47.42
CA ILE A 294 -21.24 18.16 47.88
C ILE A 294 -21.41 19.05 46.62
N LEU A 295 -22.54 19.06 45.91
CA LEU A 295 -23.86 19.69 46.10
C LEU A 295 -23.99 21.15 45.58
N SER A 296 -25.16 21.36 44.94
CA SER A 296 -25.94 22.61 44.74
C SER A 296 -25.76 23.41 43.43
N ASN A 297 -26.81 23.92 42.76
CA ASN A 297 -28.27 23.85 42.93
C ASN A 297 -29.00 24.24 41.61
N GLU A 298 -30.15 23.58 41.38
CA GLU A 298 -31.45 24.07 40.87
C GLU A 298 -31.67 24.76 39.49
N SER A 299 -32.77 24.29 38.86
CA SER A 299 -33.92 25.06 38.29
C SER A 299 -34.08 25.03 36.76
N VAL A 300 -35.21 24.77 36.08
CA VAL A 300 -36.64 24.47 36.38
C VAL A 300 -37.33 24.16 35.01
N ARG A 301 -38.44 23.38 35.02
CA ARG A 301 -39.52 23.17 34.00
C ARG A 301 -39.25 22.24 32.81
N ARG A 302 -40.20 21.45 32.28
CA ARG A 302 -41.47 20.84 32.75
C ARG A 302 -41.96 19.92 31.59
N SER A 303 -42.11 18.63 31.89
CA SER A 303 -43.06 17.60 31.37
C SER A 303 -43.24 17.25 29.86
N PRO A 304 -43.37 15.93 29.55
CA PRO A 304 -43.69 15.36 28.25
C PRO A 304 -45.18 14.97 28.11
N ARG A 305 -45.63 14.59 26.90
CA ARG A 305 -46.84 13.76 26.72
C ARG A 305 -46.64 12.64 25.71
N LEU A 306 -47.01 11.45 26.19
CA LEU A 306 -47.20 10.17 25.52
C LEU A 306 -48.36 10.19 24.52
N ALA A 307 -48.25 9.38 23.47
CA ALA A 307 -49.30 8.45 23.07
C ALA A 307 -48.69 7.40 22.12
N GLY A 308 -48.58 6.16 22.59
CA GLY A 308 -48.49 5.00 21.71
C GLY A 308 -49.91 4.50 21.39
N ILE A 309 -50.05 3.70 20.33
CA ILE A 309 -50.70 2.37 20.33
C ILE A 309 -50.70 1.82 18.89
N ILE A 310 -50.33 0.54 18.83
CA ILE A 310 -50.33 -0.40 17.70
C ILE A 310 -51.71 -1.05 17.59
N ARG A 311 -52.21 -1.30 16.35
CA ARG A 311 -52.83 -2.56 15.83
C ARG A 311 -53.66 -2.25 14.58
N LEU A 312 -53.35 -2.87 13.44
CA LEU A 312 -53.87 -4.17 12.97
C LEU A 312 -55.40 -4.16 12.75
N LEU A 313 -55.78 -3.89 11.51
CA LEU A 313 -56.68 -4.68 10.67
C LEU A 313 -56.27 -4.45 9.21
#